data_AF-A0A6C0K6L3-F1
#
_entry.id   AF-A0A6C0K6L3-F1
#
_cell.length_a   1.000
_cell.length_b   1.000
_cell.length_c   1.000
_cell.angle_alpha   90.00
_cell.angle_beta   90.00
_cell.angle_gamma   90.00
#
_symmetry.space_group_name_H-M   'P 1'
#
loop_
_entity.id
_entity.type
_entity.pdbx_description
1 polymer ?
#
loop_
_entity_poly.entity_id
_entity_poly.type
_entity_poly.pdbx_seq_one_letter_code
_entity_poly.pdbx_strand_id
1 'polypeptide(L)'
;MGIPSYYRTLITKIPTAITKSAPHSTGALLVDMNCMIYHILKEPKMANTPYPGTPGSPESNRWEKKLQDEVCAYLTHVWRSAGAPTKVYVALDGVVPYAKIKQQRFRRFKSAAAATVVATTVGSTATPTWDTNAITPGTAFMATMGDALRTAGSKFGWSISDTDEPGEGEHKVMKWLHTTQVPAGPIVVYGLDADLILLCLLAGEKLGNAYKLYLLRESMAFGKLVRHSENEHADLCFFDISTLLTSLQRGETWTREQFYDYIFGMSFCGNDFLPTGLSLRMRDNGHSILLSGLSTLWKRNTHMVKFEDGIAVPDKAGLIAFTKFMLSQEDRLVLTTIRAKMSARFGESEEDNLPLIEQAEKPLIQFKGEHISLRSNWQDTYSQLALGTNEREQRQRCAREFWEGWSWILRYYQGLPVDFEWVYSAGYPPTWSDLLQNLLHGQDNPIMKLPITERIPLKPQEQLALVLPMRSWYLLMKTPYRNLPATLPQFWPQGFHLETFGKRFGWECEPLIPMLTPERLRYQMRSNEERMNHTT
;
A
#
# COMPACT_ATOMS: atom_id res chain seq x y z
N MET A 1 -0.20 8.68 1.98
CA MET A 1 0.67 7.57 2.41
C MET A 1 2.13 7.95 2.25
N GLY A 2 2.94 7.71 3.28
CA GLY A 2 4.25 8.32 3.48
C GLY A 2 5.45 7.55 2.92
N ILE A 3 5.23 6.41 2.27
CA ILE A 3 6.33 5.54 1.83
C ILE A 3 6.99 6.01 0.51
N PRO A 4 6.28 6.66 -0.44
CA PRO A 4 6.94 7.44 -1.51
C PRO A 4 7.78 8.60 -0.96
N SER A 5 7.38 9.19 0.18
CA SER A 5 8.18 10.19 0.90
C SER A 5 9.42 9.56 1.55
N TYR A 6 9.37 8.28 1.91
CA TYR A 6 10.51 7.55 2.44
C TYR A 6 11.59 7.39 1.37
N TYR A 7 11.25 6.86 0.19
CA TYR A 7 12.21 6.78 -0.92
C TYR A 7 12.79 8.14 -1.27
N ARG A 8 11.96 9.20 -1.38
CA ARG A 8 12.43 10.58 -1.61
C ARG A 8 13.42 11.06 -0.55
N THR A 9 13.22 10.66 0.70
CA THR A 9 14.13 10.99 1.80
C THR A 9 15.44 10.20 1.68
N LEU A 10 15.37 8.92 1.30
CA LEU A 10 16.53 8.05 1.13
C LEU A 10 17.42 8.51 -0.02
N ILE A 11 16.85 8.82 -1.18
CA ILE A 11 17.64 9.27 -2.35
C ILE A 11 18.41 10.56 -2.08
N THR A 12 17.87 11.43 -1.22
CA THR A 12 18.54 12.69 -0.81
C THR A 12 19.65 12.43 0.21
N LYS A 13 19.44 11.49 1.14
CA LYS A 13 20.38 11.21 2.24
C LYS A 13 21.51 10.25 1.85
N ILE A 14 21.26 9.35 0.91
CA ILE A 14 22.17 8.26 0.51
C ILE A 14 22.27 8.21 -1.01
N PRO A 15 22.76 9.28 -1.67
CA PRO A 15 22.86 9.32 -3.14
C PRO A 15 23.80 8.23 -3.69
N THR A 16 24.77 7.78 -2.88
CA THR A 16 25.72 6.71 -3.24
C THR A 16 25.07 5.33 -3.37
N ALA A 17 23.87 5.14 -2.84
CA ALA A 17 23.11 3.89 -3.01
C ALA A 17 22.46 3.80 -4.40
N ILE A 18 22.47 4.87 -5.21
CA ILE A 18 21.83 4.89 -6.52
C ILE A 18 22.89 4.84 -7.61
N THR A 19 22.73 3.91 -8.54
CA THR A 19 23.57 3.79 -9.73
C THR A 19 22.71 3.80 -11.00
N LYS A 20 23.28 4.27 -12.12
CA LYS A 20 22.59 4.33 -13.42
C LYS A 20 22.80 3.07 -14.27
N SER A 21 23.84 2.31 -13.98
CA SER A 21 24.19 1.09 -14.71
C SER A 21 23.75 -0.14 -13.93
N ALA A 22 23.37 -1.19 -14.66
CA ALA A 22 23.09 -2.48 -14.06
C ALA A 22 24.28 -3.00 -13.25
N PRO A 23 24.04 -3.77 -12.18
CA PRO A 23 25.11 -4.49 -11.52
C PRO A 23 25.70 -5.53 -12.49
N HIS A 24 27.01 -5.79 -12.38
CA HIS A 24 27.68 -6.77 -13.24
C HIS A 24 27.14 -8.18 -12.97
N SER A 25 26.82 -8.91 -14.05
CA SER A 25 26.44 -10.33 -14.01
C SER A 25 25.20 -10.61 -13.16
N THR A 26 24.12 -9.84 -13.36
CA THR A 26 22.81 -10.06 -12.72
C THR A 26 22.38 -11.53 -12.83
N GLY A 27 22.10 -12.16 -11.69
CA GLY A 27 21.67 -13.56 -11.62
C GLY A 27 20.17 -13.74 -11.91
N ALA A 28 19.34 -12.79 -11.44
CA ALA A 28 17.89 -12.83 -11.66
C ALA A 28 17.25 -11.43 -11.73
N LEU A 29 16.16 -11.32 -12.49
CA LEU A 29 15.25 -10.18 -12.50
C LEU A 29 13.86 -10.58 -12.01
N LEU A 30 13.34 -9.88 -11.01
CA LEU A 30 12.00 -10.03 -10.49
C LEU A 30 11.20 -8.77 -10.82
N VAL A 31 9.97 -8.90 -11.31
CA VAL A 31 9.16 -7.77 -11.77
C VAL A 31 7.81 -7.79 -11.09
N ASP A 32 7.54 -6.77 -10.27
CA ASP A 32 6.18 -6.37 -9.94
C ASP A 32 5.57 -5.62 -11.14
N MET A 33 4.57 -6.24 -11.76
CA MET A 33 4.11 -5.83 -13.07
C MET A 33 3.09 -4.68 -13.01
N ASN A 34 2.30 -4.58 -11.95
CA ASN A 34 1.16 -3.66 -11.94
C ASN A 34 1.57 -2.19 -12.04
N CYS A 35 2.68 -1.80 -11.41
CA CYS A 35 3.18 -0.42 -11.48
C CYS A 35 3.62 -0.03 -12.91
N MET A 36 4.09 -1.00 -13.72
CA MET A 36 4.55 -0.78 -15.08
C MET A 36 3.40 -0.39 -16.02
N ILE A 37 2.20 -0.94 -15.83
CA ILE A 37 1.03 -0.58 -16.66
C ILE A 37 0.68 0.89 -16.45
N TYR A 38 0.69 1.35 -15.19
CA TYR A 38 0.45 2.76 -14.87
C TYR A 38 1.55 3.69 -15.39
N HIS A 39 2.81 3.23 -15.41
CA HIS A 39 3.91 3.96 -16.00
C HIS A 39 3.69 4.15 -17.51
N ILE A 40 3.40 3.06 -18.23
CA ILE A 40 3.23 3.08 -19.69
C ILE A 40 2.04 3.93 -20.13
N LEU A 41 0.95 3.96 -19.36
CA LEU A 41 -0.18 4.88 -19.62
C LEU A 41 0.24 6.36 -19.66
N LYS A 42 1.30 6.74 -18.94
CA LYS A 42 1.83 8.10 -18.87
C LYS A 42 2.97 8.36 -19.86
N GLU A 43 3.46 7.33 -20.53
CA GLU A 43 4.51 7.48 -21.55
C GLU A 43 3.96 8.18 -22.79
N PRO A 44 4.74 9.05 -23.47
CA PRO A 44 4.27 9.84 -24.60
C PRO A 44 3.56 9.04 -25.69
N LYS A 45 4.04 7.82 -25.99
CA LYS A 45 3.42 6.95 -27.00
C LYS A 45 1.96 6.59 -26.69
N MET A 46 1.63 6.37 -25.42
CA MET A 46 0.26 6.07 -25.00
C MET A 46 -0.51 7.34 -24.64
N ALA A 47 0.11 8.30 -23.95
CA ALA A 47 -0.51 9.58 -23.59
C ALA A 47 -0.98 10.36 -24.83
N ASN A 48 -0.23 10.29 -25.95
CA ASN A 48 -0.59 10.92 -27.22
C ASN A 48 -1.49 10.05 -28.11
N THR A 49 -1.94 8.88 -27.64
CA THR A 49 -2.88 8.01 -28.35
C THR A 49 -4.25 8.07 -27.63
N PRO A 50 -5.20 8.89 -28.10
CA PRO A 50 -6.50 9.04 -27.45
C PRO A 50 -7.27 7.71 -27.37
N TYR A 51 -7.97 7.50 -26.26
CA TYR A 51 -8.86 6.35 -26.11
C TYR A 51 -10.15 6.60 -26.91
N PRO A 52 -10.63 5.64 -27.73
CA PRO A 52 -11.79 5.84 -28.62
C PRO A 52 -13.15 5.94 -27.90
N GLY A 53 -13.23 5.58 -26.61
CA GLY A 53 -14.36 5.95 -25.74
C GLY A 53 -15.48 4.93 -25.59
N THR A 54 -15.56 3.88 -26.42
CA THR A 54 -16.59 2.83 -26.28
C THR A 54 -15.98 1.51 -25.81
N PRO A 55 -16.04 1.17 -24.51
CA PRO A 55 -15.45 -0.08 -24.00
C PRO A 55 -15.95 -1.32 -24.75
N GLY A 56 -15.02 -2.20 -25.10
CA GLY A 56 -15.30 -3.44 -25.84
C GLY A 56 -15.52 -3.28 -27.35
N SER A 57 -15.53 -2.06 -27.90
CA SER A 57 -15.57 -1.86 -29.36
C SER A 57 -14.26 -2.36 -30.03
N PRO A 58 -14.27 -2.66 -31.34
CA PRO A 58 -13.05 -3.03 -32.06
C PRO A 58 -11.92 -2.01 -31.91
N GLU A 59 -12.23 -0.71 -31.90
CA GLU A 59 -11.28 0.39 -31.71
C GLU A 59 -10.67 0.37 -30.31
N SER A 60 -11.51 0.22 -29.27
CA SER A 60 -11.05 0.13 -27.88
C SER A 60 -10.20 -1.10 -27.64
N ASN A 61 -10.57 -2.24 -28.21
CA ASN A 61 -9.79 -3.48 -28.12
C ASN A 61 -8.43 -3.33 -28.85
N ARG A 62 -8.39 -2.63 -29.99
CA ARG A 62 -7.11 -2.29 -30.66
C ARG A 62 -6.26 -1.36 -29.80
N TRP A 63 -6.86 -0.40 -29.11
CA TRP A 63 -6.16 0.51 -28.20
C TRP A 63 -5.59 -0.25 -26.99
N GLU A 64 -6.39 -1.12 -26.35
CA GLU A 64 -5.93 -1.97 -25.24
C GLU A 64 -4.81 -2.92 -25.67
N LYS A 65 -4.91 -3.49 -26.88
CA LYS A 65 -3.85 -4.31 -27.46
C LYS A 65 -2.56 -3.51 -27.65
N LYS A 66 -2.64 -2.27 -28.14
CA LYS A 66 -1.47 -1.38 -28.23
C LYS A 66 -0.84 -1.12 -26.87
N LEU A 67 -1.65 -0.88 -25.83
CA LEU A 67 -1.16 -0.72 -24.46
C LEU A 67 -0.40 -1.97 -24.00
N GLN A 68 -0.94 -3.17 -24.23
CA GLN A 68 -0.27 -4.43 -23.90
C GLN A 68 1.06 -4.60 -24.65
N ASP A 69 1.09 -4.23 -25.93
CA ASP A 69 2.29 -4.33 -26.76
C ASP A 69 3.40 -3.37 -26.26
N GLU A 70 3.05 -2.12 -25.92
CA GLU A 70 4.00 -1.16 -25.33
C GLU A 70 4.49 -1.61 -23.94
N VAL A 71 3.61 -2.22 -23.14
CA VAL A 71 3.99 -2.81 -21.86
C VAL A 71 4.99 -3.97 -22.06
N CYS A 72 4.74 -4.88 -22.99
CA CYS A 72 5.66 -5.98 -23.28
C CYS A 72 7.01 -5.49 -23.84
N ALA A 73 6.97 -4.43 -24.67
CA ALA A 73 8.17 -3.78 -25.19
C ALA A 73 8.99 -3.15 -24.05
N TYR A 74 8.33 -2.46 -23.11
CA TYR A 74 9.00 -1.87 -21.97
C TYR A 74 9.52 -2.91 -20.98
N LEU A 75 8.80 -4.01 -20.73
CA LEU A 75 9.33 -5.14 -19.96
C LEU A 75 10.62 -5.69 -20.58
N THR A 76 10.67 -5.78 -21.91
CA THR A 76 11.90 -6.18 -22.62
C THR A 76 13.02 -5.14 -22.44
N HIS A 77 12.69 -3.84 -22.43
CA HIS A 77 13.64 -2.78 -22.12
C HIS A 77 14.18 -2.92 -20.68
N VAL A 78 13.32 -3.09 -19.68
CA VAL A 78 13.70 -3.33 -18.27
C VAL A 78 14.61 -4.56 -18.15
N TRP A 79 14.27 -5.66 -18.81
CA TRP A 79 15.10 -6.87 -18.82
C TRP A 79 16.50 -6.64 -19.40
N ARG A 80 16.60 -5.96 -20.55
CA ARG A 80 17.89 -5.60 -21.15
C ARG A 80 18.68 -4.66 -20.25
N SER A 81 18.01 -3.64 -19.70
CA SER A 81 18.61 -2.66 -18.79
C SER A 81 19.12 -3.33 -17.51
N ALA A 82 18.50 -4.41 -17.04
CA ALA A 82 18.98 -5.20 -15.91
C ALA A 82 20.15 -6.16 -16.25
N GLY A 83 20.68 -6.12 -17.48
CA GLY A 83 21.77 -6.99 -17.93
C GLY A 83 21.30 -8.31 -18.55
N ALA A 84 20.03 -8.40 -18.96
CA ALA A 84 19.43 -9.56 -19.60
C ALA A 84 19.65 -10.90 -18.86
N PRO A 85 19.33 -10.99 -17.55
CA PRO A 85 19.55 -12.21 -16.78
C PRO A 85 18.75 -13.39 -17.32
N THR A 86 19.29 -14.60 -17.11
CA THR A 86 18.68 -15.85 -17.58
C THR A 86 17.49 -16.28 -16.73
N LYS A 87 17.43 -15.87 -15.45
CA LYS A 87 16.27 -16.10 -14.58
C LYS A 87 15.44 -14.83 -14.50
N VAL A 88 14.18 -14.93 -14.93
CA VAL A 88 13.23 -13.81 -14.88
C VAL A 88 11.90 -14.32 -14.34
N TYR A 89 11.35 -13.60 -13.37
CA TYR A 89 10.03 -13.84 -12.83
C TYR A 89 9.21 -12.55 -12.88
N VAL A 90 8.02 -12.62 -13.47
CA VAL A 90 7.10 -11.49 -13.64
C VAL A 90 5.80 -11.82 -12.95
N ALA A 91 5.37 -10.98 -12.02
CA ALA A 91 4.16 -11.20 -11.24
C ALA A 91 3.11 -10.11 -11.50
N LEU A 92 1.93 -10.52 -11.96
CA LEU A 92 0.72 -9.71 -11.91
C LEU A 92 0.08 -9.84 -10.51
N ASP A 93 -0.57 -8.77 -10.03
CA ASP A 93 -1.36 -8.89 -8.81
C ASP A 93 -2.46 -9.93 -9.00
N GLY A 94 -2.63 -10.80 -8.02
CA GLY A 94 -3.79 -11.66 -7.87
C GLY A 94 -4.80 -11.08 -6.89
N VAL A 95 -5.62 -11.96 -6.32
CA VAL A 95 -6.53 -11.57 -5.24
C VAL A 95 -5.73 -11.26 -3.97
N VAL A 96 -5.98 -10.11 -3.37
CA VAL A 96 -5.25 -9.57 -2.22
C VAL A 96 -6.08 -9.68 -0.93
N PRO A 97 -5.47 -9.57 0.26
CA PRO A 97 -6.21 -9.54 1.52
C PRO A 97 -7.25 -8.43 1.59
N TYR A 98 -8.31 -8.64 2.36
CA TYR A 98 -9.45 -7.73 2.46
C TYR A 98 -9.06 -6.35 3.00
N ALA A 99 -8.07 -6.26 3.88
CA ALA A 99 -7.46 -4.99 4.28
C ALA A 99 -6.95 -4.17 3.08
N LYS A 100 -6.26 -4.81 2.12
CA LYS A 100 -5.83 -4.17 0.87
C LYS A 100 -7.02 -3.85 -0.05
N ILE A 101 -8.03 -4.72 -0.11
CA ILE A 101 -9.27 -4.45 -0.88
C ILE A 101 -9.96 -3.17 -0.38
N LYS A 102 -10.04 -2.94 0.93
CA LYS A 102 -10.57 -1.69 1.52
C LYS A 102 -9.82 -0.47 0.98
N GLN A 103 -8.49 -0.50 1.06
CA GLN A 103 -7.62 0.57 0.55
C GLN A 103 -7.85 0.81 -0.95
N GLN A 104 -7.89 -0.26 -1.75
CA GLN A 104 -8.07 -0.12 -3.18
C GLN A 104 -9.47 0.41 -3.54
N ARG A 105 -10.53 -0.04 -2.85
CA ARG A 105 -11.90 0.48 -3.04
C ARG A 105 -11.95 1.98 -2.79
N PHE A 106 -11.38 2.43 -1.67
CA PHE A 106 -11.36 3.86 -1.32
C PHE A 106 -10.66 4.69 -2.39
N ARG A 107 -9.51 4.22 -2.90
CA ARG A 107 -8.82 4.87 -4.01
C ARG A 107 -9.69 4.96 -5.26
N ARG A 108 -10.34 3.86 -5.67
CA ARG A 108 -11.15 3.79 -6.89
C ARG A 108 -12.41 4.67 -6.82
N PHE A 109 -13.13 4.67 -5.70
CA PHE A 109 -14.31 5.53 -5.50
C PHE A 109 -13.95 7.01 -5.56
N LYS A 110 -12.85 7.40 -4.89
CA LYS A 110 -12.35 8.77 -4.91
C LYS A 110 -11.97 9.22 -6.32
N SER A 111 -11.20 8.41 -7.05
CA SER A 111 -10.82 8.72 -8.44
C SER A 111 -12.03 8.85 -9.35
N ALA A 112 -13.06 8.00 -9.18
CA ALA A 112 -14.29 8.09 -9.95
C ALA A 112 -15.10 9.36 -9.64
N ALA A 113 -15.16 9.80 -8.37
CA ALA A 113 -15.84 11.04 -7.99
C ALA A 113 -15.14 12.28 -8.56
N ALA A 114 -13.82 12.39 -8.44
CA ALA A 114 -13.04 13.49 -9.02
C ALA A 114 -13.25 13.58 -10.54
N ALA A 115 -13.25 12.44 -11.24
CA ALA A 115 -13.50 12.40 -12.67
C ALA A 115 -14.94 12.77 -13.07
N THR A 116 -15.91 12.74 -12.15
CA THR A 116 -17.29 13.23 -12.38
C THR A 116 -17.38 14.74 -12.18
N VAL A 117 -16.70 15.29 -11.15
CA VAL A 117 -16.65 16.74 -10.91
C VAL A 117 -16.03 17.47 -12.10
N VAL A 118 -14.92 16.96 -12.63
CA VAL A 118 -14.25 17.53 -13.82
C VAL A 118 -15.18 17.54 -15.04
N ALA A 119 -15.94 16.47 -15.26
CA ALA A 119 -16.86 16.38 -16.40
C ALA A 119 -18.00 17.41 -16.30
N THR A 120 -18.50 17.69 -15.10
CA THR A 120 -19.57 18.66 -14.86
C THR A 120 -19.08 20.11 -14.93
N THR A 121 -17.86 20.40 -14.45
CA THR A 121 -17.32 21.76 -14.37
C THR A 121 -16.70 22.28 -15.68
N VAL A 122 -16.04 21.41 -16.45
CA VAL A 122 -15.31 21.81 -17.68
C VAL A 122 -16.22 21.83 -18.92
N GLY A 123 -17.45 21.33 -18.81
CA GLY A 123 -18.34 21.15 -19.97
C GLY A 123 -17.91 19.95 -20.83
N SER A 124 -18.87 19.37 -21.54
CA SER A 124 -18.86 18.03 -22.16
C SER A 124 -17.89 17.79 -23.34
N THR A 125 -16.74 18.46 -23.40
CA THR A 125 -15.68 18.23 -24.42
C THR A 125 -14.50 17.40 -23.91
N ALA A 126 -14.65 16.75 -22.74
CA ALA A 126 -13.61 15.87 -22.20
C ALA A 126 -13.38 14.69 -23.15
N THR A 127 -12.14 14.55 -23.63
CA THR A 127 -11.72 13.39 -24.41
C THR A 127 -11.96 12.11 -23.60
N PRO A 128 -12.46 11.04 -24.23
CA PRO A 128 -12.66 9.78 -23.54
C PRO A 128 -11.34 9.30 -22.96
N THR A 129 -11.35 8.91 -21.68
CA THR A 129 -10.20 8.34 -20.98
C THR A 129 -10.43 6.86 -20.73
N TRP A 130 -9.38 6.06 -20.83
CA TRP A 130 -9.45 4.63 -20.54
C TRP A 130 -9.65 4.41 -19.04
N ASP A 131 -10.55 3.48 -18.68
CA ASP A 131 -10.86 3.21 -17.28
C ASP A 131 -9.76 2.37 -16.64
N THR A 132 -8.89 3.05 -15.89
CA THR A 132 -7.77 2.40 -15.16
C THR A 132 -8.22 1.38 -14.10
N ASN A 133 -9.51 1.33 -13.72
CA ASN A 133 -10.03 0.25 -12.89
C ASN A 133 -10.02 -1.10 -13.59
N ALA A 134 -9.84 -1.13 -14.92
CA ALA A 134 -9.56 -2.34 -15.68
C ALA A 134 -8.25 -3.03 -15.26
N ILE A 135 -7.32 -2.32 -14.59
CA ILE A 135 -6.11 -2.89 -13.96
C ILE A 135 -6.50 -3.50 -12.60
N THR A 136 -7.30 -4.57 -12.66
CA THR A 136 -7.75 -5.32 -11.49
C THR A 136 -7.94 -6.79 -11.89
N PRO A 137 -7.55 -7.77 -11.06
CA PRO A 137 -7.85 -9.18 -11.29
C PRO A 137 -9.34 -9.41 -11.58
N GLY A 138 -9.62 -10.29 -12.54
CA GLY A 138 -10.99 -10.63 -12.96
C GLY A 138 -11.55 -9.77 -14.10
N THR A 139 -10.83 -8.75 -14.58
CA THR A 139 -11.23 -7.99 -15.78
C THR A 139 -10.75 -8.68 -17.06
N ALA A 140 -11.43 -8.41 -18.18
CA ALA A 140 -11.02 -8.93 -19.49
C ALA A 140 -9.63 -8.42 -19.94
N PHE A 141 -9.32 -7.17 -19.60
CA PHE A 141 -8.00 -6.58 -19.89
C PHE A 141 -6.87 -7.34 -19.18
N MET A 142 -7.03 -7.65 -17.88
CA MET A 142 -5.98 -8.37 -17.14
C MET A 142 -5.83 -9.82 -17.61
N ALA A 143 -6.93 -10.49 -17.97
CA ALA A 143 -6.87 -11.83 -18.55
C ALA A 143 -6.03 -11.87 -19.85
N THR A 144 -6.29 -10.92 -20.77
CA THR A 144 -5.53 -10.83 -22.03
C THR A 144 -4.10 -10.31 -21.85
N MET A 145 -3.85 -9.50 -20.82
CA MET A 145 -2.50 -9.08 -20.45
C MET A 145 -1.63 -10.26 -20.02
N GLY A 146 -2.16 -11.18 -19.21
CA GLY A 146 -1.45 -12.41 -18.82
C GLY A 146 -1.00 -13.23 -20.03
N ASP A 147 -1.86 -13.39 -21.04
CA ASP A 147 -1.53 -14.07 -22.29
C ASP A 147 -0.44 -13.34 -23.11
N ALA A 148 -0.52 -12.01 -23.17
CA ALA A 148 0.49 -11.19 -23.85
C ALA A 148 1.87 -11.34 -23.19
N LEU A 149 1.93 -11.32 -21.86
CA LEU A 149 3.17 -11.50 -21.10
C LEU A 149 3.75 -12.91 -21.26
N ARG A 150 2.92 -13.96 -21.22
CA ARG A 150 3.35 -15.34 -21.53
C ARG A 150 3.95 -15.44 -22.92
N THR A 151 3.29 -14.84 -23.90
CA THR A 151 3.77 -14.82 -25.29
C THR A 151 5.12 -14.11 -25.40
N ALA A 152 5.25 -12.92 -24.80
CA ALA A 152 6.50 -12.16 -24.80
C ALA A 152 7.64 -12.91 -24.08
N GLY A 153 7.35 -13.51 -22.92
CA GLY A 153 8.32 -14.21 -22.09
C GLY A 153 8.75 -15.58 -22.61
N SER A 154 7.90 -16.26 -23.38
CA SER A 154 8.18 -17.60 -23.93
C SER A 154 9.49 -17.68 -24.73
N LYS A 155 9.82 -16.62 -25.46
CA LYS A 155 11.04 -16.52 -26.29
C LYS A 155 12.32 -16.48 -25.45
N PHE A 156 12.21 -16.11 -24.19
CA PHE A 156 13.34 -15.89 -23.28
C PHE A 156 13.31 -16.82 -22.06
N GLY A 157 12.30 -17.70 -21.94
CA GLY A 157 12.14 -18.60 -20.80
C GLY A 157 11.72 -17.89 -19.50
N TRP A 158 11.01 -16.77 -19.60
CA TRP A 158 10.51 -16.05 -18.41
C TRP A 158 9.38 -16.82 -17.72
N SER A 159 9.38 -16.82 -16.40
CA SER A 159 8.29 -17.35 -15.58
C SER A 159 7.28 -16.25 -15.30
N ILE A 160 6.01 -16.46 -15.66
CA ILE A 160 4.94 -15.48 -15.50
C ILE A 160 3.94 -16.01 -14.46
N SER A 161 3.72 -15.25 -13.39
CA SER A 161 2.61 -15.46 -12.44
C SER A 161 1.45 -14.53 -12.81
N ASP A 162 0.32 -15.14 -13.19
CA ASP A 162 -0.87 -14.44 -13.64
C ASP A 162 -1.80 -14.10 -12.45
N THR A 163 -2.94 -13.49 -12.76
CA THR A 163 -3.96 -13.01 -11.81
C THR A 163 -4.75 -14.13 -11.12
N ASP A 164 -4.59 -15.37 -11.57
CA ASP A 164 -5.21 -16.57 -10.98
C ASP A 164 -4.49 -17.06 -9.71
N GLU A 165 -3.18 -16.80 -9.59
CA GLU A 165 -2.45 -17.00 -8.34
C GLU A 165 -2.79 -15.87 -7.35
N PRO A 166 -3.28 -16.15 -6.12
CA PRO A 166 -3.55 -15.11 -5.12
C PRO A 166 -2.28 -14.40 -4.62
N GLY A 167 -2.44 -13.15 -4.17
CA GLY A 167 -1.40 -12.33 -3.54
C GLY A 167 -1.00 -11.11 -4.37
N GLU A 168 -0.40 -10.12 -3.70
CA GLU A 168 0.20 -8.94 -4.35
C GLU A 168 1.45 -9.36 -5.14
N GLY A 169 1.71 -8.68 -6.26
CA GLY A 169 2.87 -8.92 -7.12
C GLY A 169 4.18 -8.86 -6.33
N GLU A 170 4.33 -7.84 -5.47
CA GLU A 170 5.49 -7.70 -4.58
C GLU A 170 5.68 -8.88 -3.60
N HIS A 171 4.61 -9.50 -3.11
CA HIS A 171 4.71 -10.68 -2.25
C HIS A 171 4.97 -11.97 -3.04
N LYS A 172 4.40 -12.08 -4.25
CA LYS A 172 4.67 -13.20 -5.17
C LYS A 172 6.15 -13.24 -5.57
N VAL A 173 6.75 -12.09 -5.91
CA VAL A 173 8.17 -12.04 -6.26
C VAL A 173 9.06 -12.47 -5.09
N MET A 174 8.74 -12.06 -3.86
CA MET A 174 9.51 -12.46 -2.67
C MET A 174 9.34 -13.95 -2.36
N LYS A 175 8.12 -14.49 -2.47
CA LYS A 175 7.85 -15.92 -2.30
C LYS A 175 8.61 -16.75 -3.34
N TRP A 176 8.59 -16.35 -4.60
CA TRP A 176 9.32 -17.02 -5.67
C TRP A 176 10.83 -17.02 -5.38
N LEU A 177 11.37 -15.88 -4.95
CA LEU A 177 12.79 -15.74 -4.63
C LEU A 177 13.24 -16.68 -3.49
N HIS A 178 12.39 -16.91 -2.49
CA HIS A 178 12.69 -17.82 -1.39
C HIS A 178 12.53 -19.31 -1.72
N THR A 179 11.79 -19.64 -2.78
CA THR A 179 11.44 -21.03 -3.13
C THR A 179 12.13 -21.52 -4.40
N THR A 180 12.81 -20.64 -5.12
CA THR A 180 13.46 -20.95 -6.40
C THR A 180 14.96 -20.79 -6.30
N GLN A 181 15.70 -21.77 -6.84
CA GLN A 181 17.14 -21.66 -6.98
C GLN A 181 17.50 -20.62 -8.05
N VAL A 182 18.20 -19.58 -7.62
CA VAL A 182 18.70 -18.50 -8.47
C VAL A 182 20.22 -18.65 -8.71
N PRO A 183 20.74 -18.28 -9.89
CA PRO A 183 22.18 -18.20 -10.13
C PRO A 183 22.87 -17.27 -9.13
N ALA A 184 24.14 -17.57 -8.82
CA ALA A 184 24.97 -16.69 -8.02
C ALA A 184 25.12 -15.33 -8.72
N GLY A 185 24.95 -14.25 -7.95
CA GLY A 185 25.09 -12.89 -8.44
C GLY A 185 24.02 -11.94 -7.90
N PRO A 186 24.05 -10.67 -8.34
CA PRO A 186 23.06 -9.67 -7.98
C PRO A 186 21.64 -10.06 -8.41
N ILE A 187 20.66 -9.76 -7.57
CA ILE A 187 19.24 -9.89 -7.88
C ILE A 187 18.67 -8.49 -8.07
N VAL A 188 17.97 -8.28 -9.18
CA VAL A 188 17.30 -7.01 -9.48
C VAL A 188 15.81 -7.21 -9.30
N VAL A 189 15.17 -6.33 -8.54
CA VAL A 189 13.72 -6.29 -8.33
C VAL A 189 13.20 -4.99 -8.92
N TYR A 190 12.32 -5.07 -9.93
CA TYR A 190 11.64 -3.91 -10.49
C TYR A 190 10.32 -3.67 -9.75
N GLY A 191 10.11 -2.43 -9.31
CA GLY A 191 8.84 -1.98 -8.75
C GLY A 191 8.92 -0.65 -8.00
N LEU A 192 7.80 0.08 -7.98
CA LEU A 192 7.70 1.44 -7.42
C LEU A 192 7.20 1.47 -5.98
N ASP A 193 6.56 0.39 -5.54
CA ASP A 193 5.98 0.30 -4.20
C ASP A 193 7.05 0.35 -3.14
N ALA A 194 6.85 1.17 -2.14
CA ALA A 194 7.93 1.45 -1.20
C ALA A 194 8.03 0.40 -0.09
N ASP A 195 7.04 -0.50 0.01
CA ASP A 195 7.11 -1.75 0.78
C ASP A 195 8.17 -2.69 0.20
N LEU A 196 8.41 -2.66 -1.12
CA LEU A 196 9.53 -3.38 -1.74
C LEU A 196 10.89 -3.05 -1.15
N ILE A 197 11.10 -1.85 -0.57
CA ILE A 197 12.37 -1.54 0.12
C ILE A 197 12.52 -2.43 1.36
N LEU A 198 11.45 -2.55 2.17
CA LEU A 198 11.45 -3.38 3.37
C LEU A 198 11.49 -4.87 3.02
N LEU A 199 10.74 -5.27 1.99
CA LEU A 199 10.74 -6.65 1.50
C LEU A 199 12.11 -7.05 0.92
N CYS A 200 12.79 -6.16 0.18
CA CYS A 200 14.16 -6.44 -0.29
C CYS A 200 15.16 -6.50 0.86
N LEU A 201 15.02 -5.69 1.91
CA LEU A 201 15.85 -5.80 3.11
C LEU A 201 15.66 -7.18 3.75
N LEU A 202 14.41 -7.63 3.95
CA LEU A 202 14.07 -8.94 4.50
C LEU A 202 14.60 -10.08 3.62
N ALA A 203 14.46 -9.97 2.29
CA ALA A 203 14.98 -10.96 1.36
C ALA A 203 16.52 -11.06 1.44
N GLY A 204 17.21 -9.91 1.56
CA GLY A 204 18.66 -9.86 1.75
C GLY A 204 19.13 -10.51 3.04
N GLU A 205 18.42 -10.31 4.16
CA GLU A 205 18.73 -10.98 5.43
C GLU A 205 18.64 -12.50 5.31
N LYS A 206 17.58 -13.02 4.67
CA LYS A 206 17.35 -14.46 4.50
C LYS A 206 18.32 -15.12 3.51
N LEU A 207 18.64 -14.44 2.41
CA LEU A 207 19.54 -14.95 1.37
C LEU A 207 21.02 -14.85 1.77
N GLY A 208 21.34 -13.91 2.66
CA GLY A 208 22.71 -13.63 3.11
C GLY A 208 23.55 -12.89 2.07
N ASN A 209 24.82 -12.66 2.43
CA ASN A 209 25.74 -11.79 1.69
C ASN A 209 26.12 -12.28 0.27
N ALA A 210 25.77 -13.52 -0.09
CA ALA A 210 26.02 -14.07 -1.42
C ALA A 210 25.16 -13.40 -2.50
N TYR A 211 24.04 -12.79 -2.13
CA TYR A 211 23.09 -12.17 -3.04
C TYR A 211 22.90 -10.70 -2.71
N LYS A 212 23.42 -9.81 -3.56
CA LYS A 212 23.15 -8.37 -3.46
C LYS A 212 21.84 -8.05 -4.14
N LEU A 213 20.92 -7.38 -3.43
CA LEU A 213 19.65 -6.95 -3.99
C LEU A 213 19.70 -5.49 -4.45
N TYR A 214 19.14 -5.25 -5.63
CA TYR A 214 18.97 -3.92 -6.21
C TYR A 214 17.50 -3.70 -6.55
N LEU A 215 16.98 -2.54 -6.16
CA LEU A 215 15.64 -2.11 -6.53
C LEU A 215 15.72 -1.21 -7.77
N LEU A 216 15.19 -1.69 -8.89
CA LEU A 216 15.18 -1.02 -10.19
C LEU A 216 13.92 -0.17 -10.34
N ARG A 217 14.11 1.10 -10.70
CA ARG A 217 13.05 2.10 -10.82
C ARG A 217 13.35 3.12 -11.91
N GLU A 218 12.31 3.80 -12.38
CA GLU A 218 12.47 5.00 -13.19
C GLU A 218 13.14 6.13 -12.36
N SER A 219 14.09 6.81 -12.99
CA SER A 219 14.84 7.91 -12.43
C SER A 219 13.96 9.14 -12.29
N MET A 220 14.08 9.79 -11.14
CA MET A 220 13.29 10.97 -10.78
C MET A 220 14.21 12.14 -10.45
N ALA A 221 13.98 13.30 -11.07
CA ALA A 221 14.62 14.57 -10.72
C ALA A 221 13.55 15.64 -10.51
N PHE A 222 13.62 16.37 -9.38
CA PHE A 222 12.65 17.41 -9.02
C PHE A 222 11.18 16.95 -9.08
N GLY A 223 10.92 15.66 -8.81
CA GLY A 223 9.58 15.09 -8.86
C GLY A 223 9.05 14.75 -10.26
N LYS A 224 9.88 14.86 -11.30
CA LYS A 224 9.56 14.47 -12.68
C LYS A 224 10.44 13.30 -13.13
N LEU A 225 9.92 12.50 -14.07
CA LEU A 225 10.68 11.44 -14.73
C LEU A 225 11.83 12.08 -15.52
N VAL A 226 13.02 11.51 -15.37
CA VAL A 226 14.19 11.90 -16.17
C VAL A 226 14.18 11.10 -17.46
N ARG A 227 14.44 11.80 -18.58
CA ARG A 227 14.57 11.20 -19.91
C ARG A 227 15.76 11.81 -20.60
N HIS A 228 16.52 11.00 -21.33
CA HIS A 228 17.57 11.48 -22.22
C HIS A 228 17.00 12.17 -23.46
N SER A 229 15.86 11.69 -24.00
CA SER A 229 15.12 12.34 -25.09
C SER A 229 13.59 12.15 -24.97
N GLU A 230 12.80 13.02 -25.61
CA GLU A 230 11.32 12.98 -25.51
C GLU A 230 10.69 11.71 -26.11
N ASN A 231 11.40 11.02 -27.01
CA ASN A 231 10.93 9.80 -27.67
C ASN A 231 11.44 8.51 -27.02
N GLU A 232 12.28 8.61 -25.97
CA GLU A 232 12.82 7.48 -25.24
C GLU A 232 12.07 7.22 -23.93
N HIS A 233 12.20 5.98 -23.45
CA HIS A 233 11.72 5.60 -22.13
C HIS A 233 12.45 6.39 -21.03
N ALA A 234 11.82 6.49 -19.86
CA ALA A 234 12.46 7.10 -18.70
C ALA A 234 13.78 6.38 -18.32
N ASP A 235 14.78 7.15 -17.92
CA ASP A 235 16.07 6.62 -17.51
C ASP A 235 15.88 5.70 -16.29
N LEU A 236 16.47 4.51 -16.28
CA LEU A 236 16.37 3.59 -15.15
C LEU A 236 17.52 3.81 -14.14
N CYS A 237 17.25 3.53 -12.88
CA CYS A 237 18.24 3.55 -11.81
C CYS A 237 18.11 2.33 -10.88
N PHE A 238 19.25 1.94 -10.30
CA PHE A 238 19.39 0.79 -9.43
C PHE A 238 19.73 1.25 -8.02
N PHE A 239 18.84 0.98 -7.07
CA PHE A 239 19.00 1.32 -5.68
C PHE A 239 19.55 0.11 -4.89
N ASP A 240 20.79 0.21 -4.42
CA ASP A 240 21.51 -0.82 -3.68
C ASP A 240 21.00 -0.93 -2.23
N ILE A 241 20.33 -2.03 -1.94
CA ILE A 241 19.72 -2.32 -0.65
C ILE A 241 20.79 -2.57 0.43
N SER A 242 21.96 -3.09 0.06
CA SER A 242 23.06 -3.34 1.00
C SER A 242 23.68 -2.02 1.48
N THR A 243 23.82 -1.06 0.57
CA THR A 243 24.29 0.30 0.90
C THR A 243 23.27 1.03 1.79
N LEU A 244 21.97 0.84 1.55
CA LEU A 244 20.91 1.34 2.46
C LEU A 244 21.08 0.76 3.89
N LEU A 245 21.18 -0.56 4.02
CA LEU A 245 21.32 -1.21 5.33
C LEU A 245 22.56 -0.70 6.07
N THR A 246 23.70 -0.62 5.38
CA THR A 246 24.96 -0.10 5.94
C THR A 246 24.80 1.35 6.44
N SER A 247 24.09 2.18 5.67
CA SER A 247 23.82 3.56 6.06
C SER A 247 22.90 3.66 7.29
N LEU A 248 21.87 2.82 7.37
CA LEU A 248 20.98 2.75 8.53
C LEU A 248 21.73 2.30 9.80
N GLN A 249 22.67 1.38 9.65
CA GLN A 249 23.52 0.83 10.69
C GLN A 249 24.54 1.83 11.27
N ARG A 250 24.91 2.88 10.51
CA ARG A 250 25.84 3.94 10.95
C ARG A 250 27.17 3.42 11.53
N GLY A 251 27.66 2.30 11.00
CA GLY A 251 28.91 1.66 11.45
C GLY A 251 28.74 0.58 12.53
N GLU A 252 27.53 0.34 13.02
CA GLU A 252 27.23 -0.75 13.96
C GLU A 252 26.44 -1.86 13.27
N THR A 253 26.94 -3.09 13.32
CA THR A 253 26.17 -4.24 12.80
C THR A 253 24.98 -4.51 13.71
N TRP A 254 23.78 -4.45 13.15
CA TRP A 254 22.56 -4.75 13.89
C TRP A 254 22.46 -6.23 14.22
N THR A 255 21.96 -6.55 15.42
CA THR A 255 21.50 -7.91 15.71
C THR A 255 20.27 -8.24 14.87
N ARG A 256 19.91 -9.53 14.81
CA ARG A 256 18.72 -9.97 14.08
C ARG A 256 17.45 -9.32 14.64
N GLU A 257 17.33 -9.20 15.96
CA GLU A 257 16.23 -8.52 16.63
C GLU A 257 16.19 -7.03 16.29
N GLN A 258 17.33 -6.34 16.28
CA GLN A 258 17.40 -4.92 15.89
C GLN A 258 16.97 -4.69 14.44
N PHE A 259 17.36 -5.59 13.53
CA PHE A 259 16.93 -5.54 12.14
C PHE A 259 15.41 -5.69 12.03
N TYR A 260 14.82 -6.68 12.70
CA TYR A 260 13.37 -6.89 12.66
C TYR A 260 12.58 -5.84 13.46
N ASP A 261 13.14 -5.26 14.52
CA ASP A 261 12.58 -4.08 15.21
C ASP A 261 12.43 -2.91 14.23
N TYR A 262 13.43 -2.69 13.38
CA TYR A 262 13.38 -1.66 12.36
C TYR A 262 12.28 -1.95 11.33
N ILE A 263 12.24 -3.16 10.76
CA ILE A 263 11.20 -3.56 9.80
C ILE A 263 9.80 -3.41 10.41
N PHE A 264 9.59 -3.90 11.63
CA PHE A 264 8.31 -3.83 12.32
C PHE A 264 7.90 -2.38 12.66
N GLY A 265 8.85 -1.59 13.16
CA GLY A 265 8.62 -0.19 13.50
C GLY A 265 8.33 0.70 12.29
N MET A 266 8.83 0.35 11.11
CA MET A 266 8.48 1.07 9.87
C MET A 266 6.98 0.98 9.58
N SER A 267 6.33 -0.16 9.88
CA SER A 267 4.87 -0.31 9.77
C SER A 267 4.10 0.63 10.69
N PHE A 268 4.70 1.14 11.78
CA PHE A 268 4.05 2.07 12.71
C PHE A 268 4.00 3.49 12.14
N CYS A 269 4.89 3.81 11.20
CA CYS A 269 4.96 5.15 10.58
C CYS A 269 3.96 5.33 9.42
N GLY A 270 3.27 4.26 9.03
CA GLY A 270 2.26 4.19 7.98
C GLY A 270 2.47 3.01 7.03
N ASN A 271 1.37 2.38 6.61
CA ASN A 271 1.32 1.23 5.71
C ASN A 271 -0.04 1.19 4.99
N ASP A 272 -0.25 0.21 4.12
CA ASP A 272 -1.46 0.09 3.30
C ASP A 272 -2.68 -0.50 4.03
N PHE A 273 -2.49 -1.12 5.19
CA PHE A 273 -3.49 -1.95 5.88
C PHE A 273 -4.09 -1.28 7.11
N LEU A 274 -3.31 -0.44 7.80
CA LEU A 274 -3.71 0.28 9.01
C LEU A 274 -3.73 1.79 8.79
N PRO A 275 -4.70 2.50 9.40
CA PRO A 275 -4.73 3.95 9.31
C PRO A 275 -3.55 4.61 10.03
N THR A 276 -3.10 5.74 9.51
CA THR A 276 -2.02 6.53 10.09
C THR A 276 -2.58 7.60 11.03
N GLY A 277 -2.05 7.68 12.26
CA GLY A 277 -2.48 8.65 13.28
C GLY A 277 -1.83 10.02 13.15
N LEU A 278 -1.97 10.86 14.18
CA LEU A 278 -1.42 12.23 14.20
C LEU A 278 0.01 12.33 14.74
N SER A 279 0.52 11.27 15.37
CA SER A 279 1.77 11.30 16.14
C SER A 279 2.98 10.82 15.32
N LEU A 280 3.02 9.54 14.94
CA LEU A 280 4.14 8.94 14.22
C LEU A 280 3.83 8.83 12.73
N ARG A 281 4.35 9.76 11.91
CA ARG A 281 4.11 9.79 10.47
C ARG A 281 5.40 9.91 9.69
N MET A 282 5.56 9.13 8.62
CA MET A 282 6.75 9.20 7.76
C MET A 282 7.05 10.62 7.23
N ARG A 283 6.02 11.42 6.92
CA ARG A 283 6.22 12.78 6.41
C ARG A 283 6.70 13.78 7.48
N ASP A 284 6.38 13.56 8.75
CA ASP A 284 6.68 14.50 9.84
C ASP A 284 7.81 13.97 10.74
N ASN A 285 8.94 13.62 10.11
CA ASN A 285 10.13 13.09 10.79
C ASN A 285 9.91 11.75 11.52
N GLY A 286 8.85 10.99 11.19
CA GLY A 286 8.53 9.73 11.85
C GLY A 286 9.68 8.70 11.81
N HIS A 287 10.42 8.62 10.71
CA HIS A 287 11.60 7.75 10.61
C HIS A 287 12.68 8.08 11.65
N SER A 288 12.97 9.37 11.85
CA SER A 288 13.95 9.82 12.85
C SER A 288 13.48 9.55 14.27
N ILE A 289 12.18 9.75 14.54
CA ILE A 289 11.57 9.48 15.85
C ILE A 289 11.62 7.98 16.15
N LEU A 290 11.28 7.14 15.15
CA LEU A 290 11.37 5.69 15.24
C LEU A 290 12.79 5.25 15.59
N LEU A 291 13.81 5.67 14.82
CA LEU A 291 15.21 5.31 15.08
C LEU A 291 15.68 5.75 16.48
N SER A 292 15.22 6.91 16.96
CA SER A 292 15.51 7.38 18.32
C SER A 292 14.88 6.49 19.40
N GLY A 293 13.63 6.07 19.19
CA GLY A 293 12.93 5.13 20.05
C GLY A 293 13.63 3.77 20.08
N LEU A 294 13.94 3.21 18.92
CA LEU A 294 14.67 1.95 18.78
C LEU A 294 16.05 2.01 19.47
N SER A 295 16.83 3.07 19.23
CA SER A 295 18.12 3.26 19.91
C SER A 295 17.98 3.30 21.44
N THR A 296 16.91 3.90 21.96
CA THR A 296 16.62 3.93 23.40
C THR A 296 16.32 2.54 23.96
N LEU A 297 15.59 1.72 23.21
CA LEU A 297 15.29 0.33 23.54
C LEU A 297 16.55 -0.54 23.51
N TRP A 298 17.33 -0.45 22.43
CA TRP A 298 18.53 -1.26 22.22
C TRP A 298 19.63 -1.00 23.26
N LYS A 299 19.79 0.25 23.73
CA LYS A 299 20.69 0.57 24.86
C LYS A 299 20.36 -0.15 26.16
N ARG A 300 19.13 -0.66 26.28
CA ARG A 300 18.63 -1.43 27.43
C ARG A 300 18.46 -2.92 27.10
N ASN A 301 19.01 -3.37 25.97
CA ASN A 301 18.84 -4.74 25.46
C ASN A 301 17.36 -5.18 25.41
N THR A 302 16.50 -4.27 24.97
CA THR A 302 15.06 -4.49 24.83
C THR A 302 14.68 -4.41 23.35
N HIS A 303 13.82 -5.31 22.89
CA HIS A 303 13.42 -5.44 21.49
C HIS A 303 11.91 -5.52 21.37
N MET A 304 11.31 -4.87 20.38
CA MET A 304 9.87 -4.94 20.08
C MET A 304 9.47 -6.28 19.47
N VAL A 305 10.43 -7.06 18.99
CA VAL A 305 10.23 -8.42 18.50
C VAL A 305 11.07 -9.41 19.30
N LYS A 306 10.65 -10.68 19.25
CA LYS A 306 11.42 -11.84 19.67
C LYS A 306 11.30 -12.94 18.60
N PHE A 307 12.16 -13.94 18.67
CA PHE A 307 12.11 -15.08 17.74
C PHE A 307 11.52 -16.31 18.40
N GLU A 308 10.53 -16.91 17.74
CA GLU A 308 9.95 -18.21 18.07
C GLU A 308 10.04 -19.09 16.81
N ASP A 309 10.73 -20.23 16.89
CA ASP A 309 10.96 -21.15 15.75
C ASP A 309 11.50 -20.46 14.49
N GLY A 310 12.39 -19.47 14.67
CA GLY A 310 13.00 -18.71 13.57
C GLY A 310 12.12 -17.63 12.95
N ILE A 311 10.88 -17.48 13.44
CA ILE A 311 9.91 -16.46 13.03
C ILE A 311 9.97 -15.28 14.02
N ALA A 312 10.02 -14.05 13.49
CA ALA A 312 9.88 -12.86 14.32
C ALA A 312 8.41 -12.67 14.72
N VAL A 313 8.17 -12.58 16.02
CA VAL A 313 6.86 -12.29 16.61
C VAL A 313 6.96 -11.08 17.53
N PRO A 314 5.87 -10.34 17.76
CA PRO A 314 5.91 -9.20 18.67
C PRO A 314 6.35 -9.63 20.09
N ASP A 315 7.14 -8.78 20.76
CA ASP A 315 7.50 -8.93 22.16
C ASP A 315 6.78 -7.89 23.04
N LYS A 316 6.14 -8.36 24.11
CA LYS A 316 5.24 -7.53 24.93
C LYS A 316 6.04 -6.49 25.70
N ALA A 317 7.19 -6.89 26.25
CA ALA A 317 8.01 -6.01 27.08
C ALA A 317 8.59 -4.87 26.22
N GLY A 318 9.11 -5.19 25.03
CA GLY A 318 9.58 -4.18 24.10
C GLY A 318 8.49 -3.28 23.54
N LEU A 319 7.32 -3.82 23.21
CA LEU A 319 6.18 -3.01 22.80
C LEU A 319 5.73 -2.04 23.90
N ILE A 320 5.69 -2.47 25.17
CA ILE A 320 5.43 -1.60 26.31
C ILE A 320 6.49 -0.50 26.40
N ALA A 321 7.77 -0.84 26.25
CA ALA A 321 8.86 0.12 26.31
C ALA A 321 8.78 1.17 25.19
N PHE A 322 8.53 0.73 23.95
CA PHE A 322 8.36 1.63 22.80
C PHE A 322 7.12 2.52 22.94
N THR A 323 6.01 1.94 23.38
CA THR A 323 4.75 2.68 23.61
C THR A 323 4.94 3.75 24.68
N LYS A 324 5.68 3.47 25.77
CA LYS A 324 6.04 4.48 26.77
C LYS A 324 6.92 5.59 26.21
N PHE A 325 7.88 5.25 25.33
CA PHE A 325 8.68 6.26 24.62
C PHE A 325 7.79 7.17 23.78
N MET A 326 6.87 6.60 23.00
CA MET A 326 5.95 7.38 22.17
C MET A 326 4.99 8.23 22.98
N LEU A 327 4.41 7.68 24.06
CA LEU A 327 3.51 8.39 24.97
C LEU A 327 4.17 9.63 25.58
N SER A 328 5.47 9.58 25.90
CA SER A 328 6.20 10.73 26.45
C SER A 328 6.30 11.92 25.49
N GLN A 329 6.00 11.73 24.21
CA GLN A 329 6.09 12.76 23.16
C GLN A 329 4.76 12.98 22.43
N GLU A 330 3.72 12.21 22.73
CA GLU A 330 2.48 12.14 21.95
C GLU A 330 1.84 13.52 21.80
N ASP A 331 1.59 14.22 22.91
CA ASP A 331 1.01 15.57 22.93
C ASP A 331 1.77 16.54 22.02
N ARG A 332 3.10 16.53 22.10
CA ARG A 332 3.97 17.38 21.27
C ARG A 332 3.79 17.05 19.80
N LEU A 333 3.82 15.77 19.44
CA LEU A 333 3.73 15.33 18.04
C LEU A 333 2.36 15.63 17.43
N VAL A 334 1.27 15.37 18.17
CA VAL A 334 -0.10 15.71 17.75
C VAL A 334 -0.23 17.22 17.52
N LEU A 335 0.26 18.04 18.46
CA LEU A 335 0.20 19.48 18.34
C LEU A 335 1.04 20.02 17.17
N THR A 336 2.25 19.46 16.94
CA THR A 336 3.08 19.80 15.78
C THR A 336 2.36 19.47 14.48
N THR A 337 1.72 18.32 14.40
CA THR A 337 0.90 17.89 13.25
C THR A 337 -0.22 18.89 12.95
N ILE A 338 -0.98 19.30 13.98
CA ILE A 338 -2.10 20.24 13.83
C ILE A 338 -1.58 21.62 13.40
N ARG A 339 -0.51 22.12 14.04
CA ARG A 339 0.10 23.42 13.66
C ARG A 339 0.59 23.41 12.21
N ALA A 340 1.28 22.35 11.79
CA ALA A 340 1.77 22.22 10.43
C ALA A 340 0.64 22.21 9.39
N LYS A 341 -0.53 21.65 9.74
CA LYS A 341 -1.73 21.72 8.91
C LYS A 341 -2.30 23.13 8.85
N MET A 342 -2.48 23.79 10.01
CA MET A 342 -3.03 25.15 10.08
C MET A 342 -2.18 26.19 9.36
N SER A 343 -0.85 26.00 9.31
CA SER A 343 0.08 26.89 8.61
C SER A 343 0.37 26.45 7.16
N ALA A 344 -0.25 25.38 6.66
CA ALA A 344 0.00 24.89 5.31
C ALA A 344 -0.58 25.87 4.29
N ARG A 345 0.15 26.06 3.17
CA ARG A 345 -0.32 26.87 2.05
C ARG A 345 -1.37 26.09 1.27
N PHE A 346 -2.41 26.81 0.83
CA PHE A 346 -3.35 26.27 -0.13
C PHE A 346 -2.64 25.98 -1.46
N GLY A 347 -2.93 24.81 -2.02
CA GLY A 347 -2.61 24.46 -3.41
C GLY A 347 -3.59 25.09 -4.39
N GLU A 348 -3.48 24.71 -5.67
CA GLU A 348 -4.28 25.27 -6.76
C GLU A 348 -5.73 24.74 -6.80
N SER A 349 -5.98 23.52 -6.33
CA SER A 349 -7.29 22.87 -6.36
C SER A 349 -8.04 23.01 -5.03
N GLU A 350 -9.30 23.43 -5.08
CA GLU A 350 -10.19 23.45 -3.90
C GLU A 350 -10.35 22.06 -3.26
N GLU A 351 -10.45 21.00 -4.08
CA GLU A 351 -10.55 19.62 -3.59
C GLU A 351 -9.30 19.20 -2.81
N ASP A 352 -8.11 19.61 -3.27
CA ASP A 352 -6.86 19.35 -2.58
C ASP A 352 -6.72 20.16 -1.28
N ASN A 353 -7.43 21.29 -1.20
CA ASN A 353 -7.43 22.21 -0.07
C ASN A 353 -8.48 21.89 0.99
N LEU A 354 -9.47 21.04 0.69
CA LEU A 354 -10.56 20.65 1.58
C LEU A 354 -10.12 20.38 3.04
N PRO A 355 -9.09 19.54 3.31
CA PRO A 355 -8.68 19.30 4.70
C PRO A 355 -8.15 20.54 5.41
N LEU A 356 -7.50 21.47 4.69
CA LEU A 356 -6.96 22.71 5.24
C LEU A 356 -8.07 23.74 5.55
N ILE A 357 -9.18 23.68 4.80
CA ILE A 357 -10.36 24.51 5.01
C ILE A 357 -11.14 24.03 6.23
N GLU A 358 -11.47 22.73 6.27
CA GLU A 358 -12.32 22.16 7.33
C GLU A 358 -11.63 22.19 8.70
N GLN A 359 -10.33 21.87 8.75
CA GLN A 359 -9.55 21.79 10.00
C GLN A 359 -10.28 20.97 11.09
N ALA A 360 -10.65 19.74 10.75
CA ALA A 360 -11.41 18.83 11.60
C ALA A 360 -10.79 18.58 13.00
N GLU A 361 -9.51 18.90 13.21
CA GLU A 361 -8.78 18.77 14.47
C GLU A 361 -9.00 19.95 15.44
N LYS A 362 -9.68 21.02 15.03
CA LYS A 362 -10.00 22.19 15.88
C LYS A 362 -10.56 21.82 17.26
N PRO A 363 -11.45 20.81 17.41
CA PRO A 363 -11.95 20.41 18.73
C PRO A 363 -10.87 19.93 19.71
N LEU A 364 -9.70 19.49 19.23
CA LEU A 364 -8.59 19.00 20.07
C LEU A 364 -7.79 20.13 20.73
N ILE A 365 -7.90 21.36 20.23
CA ILE A 365 -7.04 22.48 20.61
C ILE A 365 -7.81 23.61 21.29
N GLN A 366 -7.06 24.45 22.00
CA GLN A 366 -7.52 25.71 22.58
C GLN A 366 -6.51 26.83 22.27
N PHE A 367 -7.03 28.05 22.16
CA PHE A 367 -6.25 29.25 21.92
C PHE A 367 -6.16 30.08 23.20
N LYS A 368 -4.95 30.52 23.54
CA LYS A 368 -4.68 31.53 24.57
C LYS A 368 -3.87 32.64 23.92
N GLY A 369 -4.57 33.65 23.40
CA GLY A 369 -3.97 34.62 22.48
C GLY A 369 -3.45 33.92 21.23
N GLU A 370 -2.19 34.17 20.87
CA GLU A 370 -1.51 33.51 19.74
C GLU A 370 -1.04 32.08 20.06
N HIS A 371 -1.08 31.67 21.34
CA HIS A 371 -0.59 30.35 21.74
C HIS A 371 -1.64 29.26 21.56
N ILE A 372 -1.28 28.21 20.81
CA ILE A 372 -2.12 27.02 20.59
C ILE A 372 -1.64 25.89 21.50
N SER A 373 -2.55 25.26 22.24
CA SER A 373 -2.27 24.07 23.06
C SER A 373 -3.37 23.02 22.91
N LEU A 374 -3.08 21.76 23.24
CA LEU A 374 -4.12 20.74 23.34
C LEU A 374 -5.02 21.01 24.55
N ARG A 375 -6.30 20.66 24.43
CA ARG A 375 -7.24 20.68 25.57
C ARG A 375 -6.90 19.57 26.55
N SER A 376 -7.27 19.71 27.82
CA SER A 376 -7.01 18.68 28.84
C SER A 376 -7.70 17.34 28.53
N ASN A 377 -8.84 17.37 27.82
CA ASN A 377 -9.62 16.21 27.40
C ASN A 377 -9.42 15.85 25.91
N TRP A 378 -8.26 16.21 25.33
CA TRP A 378 -8.02 16.00 23.91
C TRP A 378 -8.07 14.51 23.52
N GLN A 379 -7.63 13.59 24.39
CA GLN A 379 -7.69 12.15 24.09
C GLN A 379 -9.12 11.62 23.94
N ASP A 380 -10.04 12.10 24.78
CA ASP A 380 -11.46 11.69 24.71
C ASP A 380 -12.13 12.27 23.48
N THR A 381 -11.82 13.54 23.17
CA THR A 381 -12.29 14.20 21.95
C THR A 381 -11.72 13.52 20.70
N TYR A 382 -10.43 13.15 20.73
CA TYR A 382 -9.78 12.38 19.69
C TYR A 382 -10.49 11.04 19.50
N SER A 383 -10.71 10.28 20.58
CA SER A 383 -11.36 8.97 20.51
C SER A 383 -12.75 9.08 19.88
N GLN A 384 -13.54 10.09 20.27
CA GLN A 384 -14.86 10.33 19.69
C GLN A 384 -14.81 10.62 18.19
N LEU A 385 -13.87 11.45 17.73
CA LEU A 385 -13.72 11.82 16.32
C LEU A 385 -13.10 10.70 15.47
N ALA A 386 -12.10 10.02 16.03
CA ALA A 386 -11.21 9.12 15.31
C ALA A 386 -11.70 7.66 15.35
N LEU A 387 -12.26 7.23 16.48
CA LEU A 387 -12.76 5.87 16.70
C LEU A 387 -14.30 5.81 16.69
N GLY A 388 -14.98 6.97 16.64
CA GLY A 388 -16.44 7.07 16.73
C GLY A 388 -17.01 6.92 18.14
N THR A 389 -16.14 6.82 19.16
CA THR A 389 -16.52 6.51 20.55
C THR A 389 -15.47 6.98 21.54
N ASN A 390 -15.90 7.45 22.71
CA ASN A 390 -15.03 7.69 23.85
C ASN A 390 -15.18 6.64 24.97
N GLU A 391 -16.02 5.62 24.75
CA GLU A 391 -16.26 4.56 25.73
C GLU A 391 -15.00 3.72 25.93
N ARG A 392 -14.61 3.52 27.19
CA ARG A 392 -13.36 2.84 27.55
C ARG A 392 -13.27 1.43 26.95
N GLU A 393 -14.34 0.65 27.02
CA GLU A 393 -14.36 -0.72 26.49
C GLU A 393 -14.15 -0.75 24.98
N GLN A 394 -14.84 0.13 24.25
CA GLN A 394 -14.71 0.22 22.79
C GLN A 394 -13.33 0.73 22.37
N ARG A 395 -12.75 1.70 23.09
CA ARG A 395 -11.37 2.15 22.89
C ARG A 395 -10.36 1.02 23.08
N GLN A 396 -10.54 0.21 24.12
CA GLN A 396 -9.66 -0.93 24.39
C GLN A 396 -9.83 -2.05 23.36
N ARG A 397 -11.05 -2.25 22.82
CA ARG A 397 -11.27 -3.12 21.67
C ARG A 397 -10.52 -2.63 20.43
N CYS A 398 -10.61 -1.34 20.09
CA CYS A 398 -9.87 -0.76 18.98
C CYS A 398 -8.36 -0.93 19.17
N ALA A 399 -7.83 -0.70 20.39
CA ALA A 399 -6.42 -0.90 20.71
C ALA A 399 -5.96 -2.34 20.50
N ARG A 400 -6.78 -3.32 20.90
CA ARG A 400 -6.49 -4.74 20.65
C ARG A 400 -6.47 -5.07 19.15
N GLU A 401 -7.52 -4.69 18.42
CA GLU A 401 -7.62 -4.91 16.96
C GLU A 401 -6.46 -4.22 16.21
N PHE A 402 -5.99 -3.07 16.70
CA PHE A 402 -4.86 -2.36 16.11
C PHE A 402 -3.52 -3.08 16.34
N TRP A 403 -3.28 -3.60 17.56
CA TRP A 403 -2.11 -4.45 17.84
C TRP A 403 -2.13 -5.75 17.03
N GLU A 404 -3.30 -6.37 16.88
CA GLU A 404 -3.50 -7.53 16.00
C GLU A 404 -3.13 -7.19 14.55
N GLY A 405 -3.49 -6.00 14.05
CA GLY A 405 -3.12 -5.55 12.73
C GLY A 405 -1.62 -5.39 12.51
N TRP A 406 -0.90 -4.82 13.49
CA TRP A 406 0.55 -4.75 13.40
C TRP A 406 1.19 -6.14 13.44
N SER A 407 0.69 -7.05 14.27
CA SER A 407 1.11 -8.45 14.28
C SER A 407 0.85 -9.14 12.93
N TRP A 408 -0.32 -8.89 12.32
CA TRP A 408 -0.69 -9.35 10.99
C TRP A 408 0.30 -8.84 9.92
N ILE A 409 0.66 -7.55 9.94
CA ILE A 409 1.61 -6.96 8.98
C ILE A 409 3.01 -7.58 9.12
N LEU A 410 3.49 -7.77 10.35
CA LEU A 410 4.79 -8.41 10.60
C LEU A 410 4.83 -9.83 10.03
N ARG A 411 3.73 -10.59 10.15
CA ARG A 411 3.61 -11.92 9.53
C ARG A 411 3.54 -11.84 8.02
N TYR A 412 2.76 -10.89 7.49
CA TYR A 412 2.59 -10.68 6.06
C TYR A 412 3.92 -10.39 5.35
N TYR A 413 4.71 -9.45 5.88
CA TYR A 413 6.05 -9.12 5.36
C TYR A 413 7.04 -10.27 5.45
N GLN A 414 6.90 -11.17 6.44
CA GLN A 414 7.73 -12.37 6.52
C GLN A 414 7.36 -13.45 5.48
N GLY A 415 6.25 -13.28 4.76
CA GLY A 415 5.72 -14.24 3.80
C GLY A 415 4.96 -15.40 4.45
N LEU A 416 4.48 -15.21 5.69
CA LEU A 416 3.76 -16.24 6.44
C LEU A 416 2.25 -16.21 6.11
N PRO A 417 1.53 -17.32 6.33
CA PRO A 417 0.07 -17.32 6.24
C PRO A 417 -0.56 -16.29 7.19
N VAL A 418 -1.56 -15.59 6.66
CA VAL A 418 -2.34 -14.55 7.34
C VAL A 418 -3.83 -14.73 7.04
N ASP A 419 -4.70 -14.17 7.89
CA ASP A 419 -6.13 -14.13 7.61
C ASP A 419 -6.40 -13.15 6.46
N PHE A 420 -6.86 -13.68 5.32
CA PHE A 420 -7.18 -12.92 4.12
C PHE A 420 -8.42 -12.04 4.27
N GLU A 421 -9.24 -12.22 5.31
CA GLU A 421 -10.45 -11.42 5.54
C GLU A 421 -10.31 -10.44 6.71
N TRP A 422 -9.16 -10.44 7.38
CA TRP A 422 -8.87 -9.48 8.43
C TRP A 422 -8.85 -8.05 7.88
N VAL A 423 -9.44 -7.13 8.64
CA VAL A 423 -9.41 -5.68 8.37
C VAL A 423 -9.59 -4.91 9.66
N TYR A 424 -8.89 -3.79 9.80
CA TYR A 424 -9.14 -2.86 10.90
C TYR A 424 -10.41 -2.03 10.64
N SER A 425 -11.31 -2.06 11.61
CA SER A 425 -12.68 -1.55 11.49
C SER A 425 -12.77 -0.02 11.63
N ALA A 426 -12.04 0.56 12.58
CA ALA A 426 -12.05 2.00 12.84
C ALA A 426 -11.28 2.81 11.76
N GLY A 427 -11.57 4.11 11.69
CA GLY A 427 -10.98 5.02 10.71
C GLY A 427 -9.55 5.47 11.05
N TYR A 428 -9.18 5.41 12.33
CA TYR A 428 -7.92 5.93 12.85
C TYR A 428 -7.34 5.03 13.96
N PRO A 429 -6.03 5.14 14.24
CA PRO A 429 -5.43 4.42 15.36
C PRO A 429 -5.92 4.94 16.71
N PRO A 430 -5.93 4.12 17.76
CA PRO A 430 -6.08 4.60 19.14
C PRO A 430 -4.88 5.44 19.57
N THR A 431 -5.02 6.16 20.69
CA THR A 431 -3.89 6.92 21.26
C THR A 431 -2.80 5.98 21.78
N TRP A 432 -1.57 6.46 21.91
CA TRP A 432 -0.49 5.69 22.55
C TRP A 432 -0.83 5.35 24.02
N SER A 433 -1.62 6.20 24.69
CA SER A 433 -2.18 5.90 26.01
C SER A 433 -3.13 4.68 25.98
N ASP A 434 -4.05 4.63 25.01
CA ASP A 434 -4.97 3.49 24.85
C ASP A 434 -4.21 2.20 24.53
N LEU A 435 -3.23 2.29 23.62
CA LEU A 435 -2.36 1.17 23.24
C LEU A 435 -1.54 0.65 24.44
N LEU A 436 -1.03 1.54 25.30
CA LEU A 436 -0.31 1.16 26.51
C LEU A 436 -1.21 0.46 27.51
N GLN A 437 -2.39 1.03 27.78
CA GLN A 437 -3.36 0.44 28.69
C GLN A 437 -3.77 -0.96 28.23
N ASN A 438 -3.94 -1.16 26.93
CA ASN A 438 -4.26 -2.46 26.35
C ASN A 438 -3.17 -3.51 26.63
N LEU A 439 -1.89 -3.15 26.45
CA LEU A 439 -0.77 -4.04 26.75
C LEU A 439 -0.65 -4.33 28.25
N LEU A 440 -0.90 -3.36 29.12
CA LEU A 440 -0.77 -3.52 30.57
C LEU A 440 -1.90 -4.36 31.18
N HIS A 441 -3.14 -4.22 30.69
CA HIS A 441 -4.33 -4.80 31.30
C HIS A 441 -4.96 -5.95 30.52
N GLY A 442 -4.49 -6.25 29.30
CA GLY A 442 -4.95 -7.42 28.54
C GLY A 442 -4.66 -8.72 29.29
N GLN A 443 -5.72 -9.40 29.75
CA GLN A 443 -5.65 -10.75 30.29
C GLN A 443 -5.45 -11.73 29.13
N ASP A 444 -4.43 -12.59 29.28
CA ASP A 444 -3.84 -13.38 28.21
C ASP A 444 -3.38 -12.56 27.01
N ASN A 445 -2.48 -13.12 26.20
CA ASN A 445 -1.80 -12.38 25.14
C ASN A 445 -2.28 -12.84 23.75
N PRO A 446 -3.59 -12.78 23.39
CA PRO A 446 -4.06 -13.20 22.06
C PRO A 446 -3.43 -12.38 20.93
N ILE A 447 -2.94 -11.16 21.22
CA ILE A 447 -2.15 -10.30 20.32
C ILE A 447 -0.99 -11.09 19.67
N MET A 448 -0.48 -12.11 20.37
CA MET A 448 0.65 -12.95 19.96
C MET A 448 0.27 -14.33 19.44
N LYS A 449 -0.99 -14.74 19.62
CA LYS A 449 -1.50 -16.05 19.20
C LYS A 449 -2.69 -15.80 18.28
N LEU A 450 -2.48 -15.18 17.12
CA LEU A 450 -3.52 -15.18 16.10
C LEU A 450 -3.85 -16.65 15.80
N PRO A 451 -5.07 -17.15 16.10
CA PRO A 451 -5.49 -18.41 15.53
C PRO A 451 -5.58 -18.14 14.04
N ILE A 452 -4.67 -18.75 13.29
CA ILE A 452 -4.65 -18.70 11.83
C ILE A 452 -5.91 -19.42 11.37
N THR A 453 -7.02 -18.70 11.33
CA THR A 453 -8.17 -19.17 10.57
C THR A 453 -7.77 -18.91 9.13
N GLU A 454 -7.14 -19.90 8.48
CA GLU A 454 -6.80 -19.83 7.06
C GLU A 454 -8.10 -19.72 6.27
N ARG A 455 -8.58 -18.49 6.10
CA ARG A 455 -9.72 -18.21 5.25
C ARG A 455 -9.26 -18.22 3.80
N ILE A 456 -10.04 -18.89 2.96
CA ILE A 456 -9.75 -19.02 1.53
C ILE A 456 -9.77 -17.62 0.90
N PRO A 457 -8.76 -17.25 0.09
CA PRO A 457 -8.78 -16.01 -0.66
C PRO A 457 -10.09 -15.84 -1.45
N LEU A 458 -10.52 -14.59 -1.64
CA LEU A 458 -11.65 -14.28 -2.50
C LEU A 458 -11.39 -14.76 -3.94
N LYS A 459 -12.45 -14.93 -4.72
CA LYS A 459 -12.33 -15.12 -6.17
C LYS A 459 -12.03 -13.76 -6.84
N PRO A 460 -11.38 -13.73 -8.01
CA PRO A 460 -11.11 -12.47 -8.73
C PRO A 460 -12.35 -11.60 -8.96
N GLN A 461 -13.48 -12.22 -9.34
CA GLN A 461 -14.75 -11.50 -9.55
C GLN A 461 -15.37 -10.97 -8.24
N GLU A 462 -15.14 -11.65 -7.11
CA GLU A 462 -15.59 -11.16 -5.80
C GLU A 462 -14.79 -9.92 -5.38
N GLN A 463 -13.46 -9.97 -5.51
CA GLN A 463 -12.63 -8.79 -5.29
C GLN A 463 -13.03 -7.64 -6.21
N LEU A 464 -13.23 -7.92 -7.51
CA LEU A 464 -13.64 -6.92 -8.49
C LEU A 464 -14.97 -6.25 -8.08
N ALA A 465 -15.95 -7.02 -7.62
CA ALA A 465 -17.20 -6.48 -7.09
C ALA A 465 -16.98 -5.57 -5.87
N LEU A 466 -16.07 -5.94 -4.96
CA LEU A 466 -15.80 -5.21 -3.73
C LEU A 466 -15.02 -3.90 -3.92
N VAL A 467 -14.39 -3.69 -5.08
CA VAL A 467 -13.54 -2.52 -5.31
C VAL A 467 -14.10 -1.52 -6.32
N LEU A 468 -14.97 -1.96 -7.24
CA LEU A 468 -15.42 -1.11 -8.34
C LEU A 468 -16.50 -0.09 -7.89
N PRO A 469 -16.36 1.19 -8.27
CA PRO A 469 -17.46 2.16 -8.20
C PRO A 469 -18.45 1.97 -9.35
N MET A 470 -19.63 2.61 -9.25
CA MET A 470 -20.70 2.48 -10.26
C MET A 470 -20.26 2.85 -11.69
N ARG A 471 -19.41 3.88 -11.84
CA ARG A 471 -18.90 4.32 -13.15
C ARG A 471 -18.13 3.22 -13.90
N SER A 472 -17.49 2.32 -13.16
CA SER A 472 -16.68 1.22 -13.69
C SER A 472 -17.40 -0.13 -13.63
N TRP A 473 -18.67 -0.16 -13.23
CA TRP A 473 -19.41 -1.40 -13.01
C TRP A 473 -19.58 -2.22 -14.30
N TYR A 474 -19.46 -1.58 -15.47
CA TYR A 474 -19.49 -2.24 -16.77
C TYR A 474 -18.43 -3.37 -16.89
N LEU A 475 -17.32 -3.28 -16.16
CA LEU A 475 -16.26 -4.29 -16.11
C LEU A 475 -16.72 -5.62 -15.47
N LEU A 476 -17.83 -5.62 -14.72
CA LEU A 476 -18.35 -6.78 -13.97
C LEU A 476 -19.66 -7.35 -14.58
N MET A 477 -20.22 -6.73 -15.63
CA MET A 477 -21.60 -7.01 -16.09
C MET A 477 -21.86 -8.43 -16.57
N LYS A 478 -20.82 -9.16 -16.97
CA LYS A 478 -20.90 -10.54 -17.46
C LYS A 478 -20.70 -11.59 -16.35
N THR A 479 -20.89 -11.19 -15.09
CA THR A 479 -20.68 -12.07 -13.92
C THR A 479 -21.96 -12.22 -13.09
N PRO A 480 -22.06 -13.23 -12.21
CA PRO A 480 -23.18 -13.39 -11.28
C PRO A 480 -23.38 -12.20 -10.33
N TYR A 481 -22.32 -11.40 -10.12
CA TYR A 481 -22.29 -10.27 -9.20
C TYR A 481 -22.91 -8.98 -9.75
N ARG A 482 -23.30 -8.96 -11.04
CA ARG A 482 -23.78 -7.75 -11.75
C ARG A 482 -24.92 -7.01 -11.04
N ASN A 483 -25.79 -7.74 -10.34
CA ASN A 483 -26.99 -7.19 -9.68
C ASN A 483 -26.74 -6.68 -8.27
N LEU A 484 -25.51 -6.79 -7.74
CA LEU A 484 -25.20 -6.39 -6.37
C LEU A 484 -25.62 -4.95 -6.03
N PRO A 485 -25.33 -3.92 -6.85
CA PRO A 485 -25.71 -2.54 -6.53
C PRO A 485 -27.23 -2.32 -6.53
N ALA A 486 -27.99 -3.14 -7.27
CA ALA A 486 -29.46 -3.08 -7.22
C ALA A 486 -30.00 -3.74 -5.94
N THR A 487 -29.37 -4.83 -5.47
CA THR A 487 -29.81 -5.56 -4.27
C THR A 487 -29.32 -4.95 -2.95
N LEU A 488 -28.15 -4.31 -2.98
CA LEU A 488 -27.49 -3.74 -1.81
C LEU A 488 -26.94 -2.32 -2.15
N PRO A 489 -27.82 -1.38 -2.55
CA PRO A 489 -27.42 -0.06 -3.05
C PRO A 489 -26.62 0.76 -2.02
N GLN A 490 -26.78 0.49 -0.72
CA GLN A 490 -26.05 1.17 0.34
C GLN A 490 -24.53 1.04 0.22
N PHE A 491 -24.01 -0.02 -0.41
CA PHE A 491 -22.56 -0.19 -0.59
C PHE A 491 -22.01 0.53 -1.83
N TRP A 492 -22.86 0.99 -2.75
CA TRP A 492 -22.44 1.74 -3.94
C TRP A 492 -23.11 3.11 -3.98
N PRO A 493 -22.80 3.99 -3.01
CA PRO A 493 -23.43 5.30 -2.94
C PRO A 493 -23.05 6.16 -4.16
N GLN A 494 -23.99 6.99 -4.61
CA GLN A 494 -23.76 7.93 -5.72
C GLN A 494 -22.90 9.14 -5.30
N GLY A 495 -22.91 9.49 -4.02
CA GLY A 495 -22.09 10.55 -3.44
C GLY A 495 -21.67 10.19 -2.01
N PHE A 496 -20.56 10.76 -1.56
CA PHE A 496 -19.97 10.53 -0.25
C PHE A 496 -19.18 11.74 0.21
N HIS A 497 -18.99 11.86 1.53
CA HIS A 497 -18.09 12.84 2.10
C HIS A 497 -16.65 12.32 2.12
N LEU A 498 -15.70 13.24 2.10
CA LEU A 498 -14.29 12.93 2.31
C LEU A 498 -13.94 13.14 3.78
N GLU A 499 -13.26 12.16 4.35
CA GLU A 499 -12.73 12.20 5.70
C GLU A 499 -11.43 13.02 5.72
N THR A 500 -11.42 14.15 6.43
CA THR A 500 -10.33 15.14 6.44
C THR A 500 -9.52 15.17 7.74
N PHE A 501 -9.93 14.43 8.77
CA PHE A 501 -9.27 14.39 10.06
C PHE A 501 -7.84 13.84 9.96
N GLY A 502 -6.88 14.55 10.53
CA GLY A 502 -5.46 14.28 10.43
C GLY A 502 -4.83 14.41 9.04
N LYS A 503 -5.59 14.74 8.00
CA LYS A 503 -5.11 14.85 6.63
C LYS A 503 -4.62 16.26 6.32
N ARG A 504 -3.58 16.40 5.50
CA ARG A 504 -3.05 17.72 5.07
C ARG A 504 -3.38 18.03 3.61
N PHE A 505 -3.51 16.99 2.78
CA PHE A 505 -3.76 17.15 1.35
C PHE A 505 -5.02 16.37 0.95
N GLY A 506 -5.79 16.89 0.00
CA GLY A 506 -7.04 16.26 -0.44
C GLY A 506 -6.83 14.83 -0.92
N TRP A 507 -5.72 14.52 -1.61
CA TRP A 507 -5.36 13.15 -2.01
C TRP A 507 -5.17 12.17 -0.83
N GLU A 508 -4.96 12.63 0.41
CA GLU A 508 -4.90 11.79 1.62
C GLU A 508 -6.26 11.49 2.25
N CYS A 509 -7.29 12.27 1.90
CA CYS A 509 -8.64 12.08 2.41
C CYS A 509 -9.23 10.77 1.91
N GLU A 510 -10.00 10.09 2.75
CA GLU A 510 -10.64 8.81 2.42
C GLU A 510 -12.13 9.02 2.21
N PRO A 511 -12.75 8.35 1.23
CA PRO A 511 -14.19 8.43 1.05
C PRO A 511 -14.90 7.72 2.21
N LEU A 512 -15.86 8.40 2.83
CA LEU A 512 -16.74 7.80 3.85
C LEU A 512 -17.80 6.94 3.17
N ILE A 513 -17.42 5.71 2.82
CA ILE A 513 -18.29 4.71 2.18
C ILE A 513 -18.33 3.41 2.99
N PRO A 514 -19.49 2.72 3.05
CA PRO A 514 -19.58 1.44 3.73
C PRO A 514 -18.91 0.33 2.94
N MET A 515 -18.40 -0.66 3.66
CA MET A 515 -17.70 -1.83 3.13
C MET A 515 -18.57 -3.08 3.23
N LEU A 516 -18.79 -3.78 2.11
CA LEU A 516 -19.46 -5.08 2.10
C LEU A 516 -18.48 -6.17 2.50
N THR A 517 -18.76 -6.91 3.58
CA THR A 517 -17.86 -7.98 4.05
C THR A 517 -17.85 -9.18 3.11
N PRO A 518 -16.74 -9.94 3.01
CA PRO A 518 -16.67 -11.20 2.28
C PRO A 518 -17.79 -12.18 2.64
N GLU A 519 -18.06 -12.34 3.94
CA GLU A 519 -19.11 -13.21 4.46
C GLU A 519 -20.50 -12.78 3.95
N ARG A 520 -20.80 -11.47 3.99
CA ARG A 520 -22.09 -10.95 3.53
C ARG A 520 -22.23 -11.05 2.01
N LEU A 521 -21.15 -10.82 1.27
CA LEU A 521 -21.11 -11.01 -0.19
C LEU A 521 -21.47 -12.45 -0.56
N ARG A 522 -20.80 -13.44 0.04
CA ARG A 522 -21.03 -14.85 -0.24
C ARG A 522 -22.43 -15.29 0.18
N TYR A 523 -22.94 -14.79 1.30
CA TYR A 523 -24.34 -15.01 1.72
C TYR A 523 -25.33 -14.51 0.65
N GLN A 524 -25.12 -13.31 0.13
CA GLN A 524 -25.99 -12.74 -0.89
C GLN A 524 -25.99 -13.59 -2.18
N MET A 525 -24.83 -14.09 -2.59
CA MET A 525 -24.73 -14.93 -3.79
C MET A 525 -25.45 -16.26 -3.64
N ARG A 526 -25.25 -16.98 -2.52
CA ARG A 526 -25.98 -18.23 -2.26
C ARG A 526 -27.49 -18.04 -2.28
N SER A 527 -27.98 -16.97 -1.64
CA SER A 527 -29.42 -16.69 -1.64
C SER A 527 -30.00 -16.40 -3.03
N ASN A 528 -29.19 -15.84 -3.94
CA ASN A 528 -29.62 -15.59 -5.31
C ASN A 528 -29.63 -16.88 -6.14
N GLU A 529 -28.65 -17.76 -5.95
CA GLU A 529 -28.60 -19.09 -6.58
C GLU A 529 -29.80 -19.95 -6.17
N GLU A 530 -30.13 -20.00 -4.87
CA GLU A 530 -31.30 -20.72 -4.35
C GLU A 530 -32.61 -20.17 -4.93
N ARG A 531 -32.77 -18.85 -5.03
CA ARG A 531 -33.94 -18.21 -5.65
C ARG A 531 -34.07 -18.56 -7.13
N MET A 532 -32.97 -18.57 -7.87
CA MET A 532 -32.98 -18.93 -9.29
C MET A 532 -33.36 -20.40 -9.48
N ASN A 533 -32.84 -21.31 -8.65
CA ASN A 533 -33.16 -22.73 -8.72
C ASN A 533 -34.61 -23.07 -8.32
N HIS A 534 -35.27 -22.23 -7.52
CA HIS A 534 -36.69 -22.39 -7.17
C HIS A 534 -37.66 -21.77 -8.18
N THR A 535 -37.16 -21.04 -9.19
CA THR A 535 -37.99 -20.41 -10.24
C THR A 535 -37.89 -21.16 -11.58
N THR A 536 -37.18 -22.29 -11.60
CA THR A 536 -37.10 -23.29 -12.69
C THR A 536 -37.71 -24.59 -12.22
#